data_AF-A0A8H4Y5R7-F1
#
_entry.id   AF-A0A8H4Y5R7-F1
#
_cell.length_a   1.000
_cell.length_b   1.000
_cell.length_c   1.000
_cell.angle_alpha   90.00
_cell.angle_beta   90.00
_cell.angle_gamma   90.00
#
_symmetry.space_group_name_H-M   'P 1'
#
loop_
_entity.id
_entity.type
_entity.pdbx_description
1 polymer ?
#
loop_
_entity_poly.entity_id
_entity_poly.type
_entity_poly.pdbx_seq_one_letter_code
_entity_poly.pdbx_strand_id
1 'polypeptide(L)'
;MAPKQEQESALLNPQVQGHDDTDEDAESFHYAPPRRRRCTLCKCVGWIVSLIAVVFMSAFAGAWISTAYRNMDQACATHTTKWCKSRRLRNAVPFSLTLKPTAPVLRDVAIKYKTQLFDGNFMEENVYRRNASKEVDDAWEALGVDYRPGVISHQDGVASGLTSAHAQVSPKYGGGFIVNVEGLHHLHCLNLLRKSLYFNYDHYKALGGHAFHNDGEVFRLHLTHCLDTIRQVLMCNTDTSLLGQVWYKKDDPRAFPDFNTKHTCKNYDDVRKWAKKLQAPPPESLPGDYLVSPELDDVLEYTP
;
A
#
# COMPACT_ATOMS: atom_id res chain seq x y z
N MET A 1 51.75 -8.89 -6.07
CA MET A 1 52.66 -9.39 -5.03
C MET A 1 51.85 -9.50 -3.75
N ALA A 2 51.95 -10.65 -3.06
CA ALA A 2 51.13 -11.18 -1.97
C ALA A 2 49.76 -11.81 -2.36
N PRO A 3 49.69 -13.15 -2.37
CA PRO A 3 48.49 -13.92 -2.04
C PRO A 3 48.65 -14.60 -0.66
N LYS A 4 47.54 -14.92 0.00
CA LYS A 4 47.53 -15.94 1.06
C LYS A 4 46.18 -16.65 1.04
N GLN A 5 46.19 -17.91 0.61
CA GLN A 5 45.18 -18.91 0.94
C GLN A 5 45.85 -20.01 1.79
N GLU A 6 45.06 -20.48 2.74
CA GLU A 6 45.03 -21.77 3.45
C GLU A 6 46.21 -22.75 3.34
N GLN A 7 46.64 -23.30 4.48
CA GLN A 7 46.48 -24.75 4.71
C GLN A 7 46.64 -25.17 6.17
N GLU A 8 45.95 -26.27 6.44
CA GLU A 8 45.67 -27.03 7.67
C GLU A 8 46.80 -28.00 8.09
N SER A 9 46.59 -28.61 9.26
CA SER A 9 47.21 -29.86 9.78
C SER A 9 48.55 -29.67 10.51
N ALA A 10 48.89 -30.41 11.58
CA ALA A 10 48.49 -31.73 12.01
C ALA A 10 48.95 -31.98 13.48
N LEU A 11 48.27 -32.95 14.13
CA LEU A 11 48.78 -33.94 15.09
C LEU A 11 49.68 -33.51 16.27
N LEU A 12 49.25 -33.80 17.51
CA LEU A 12 49.81 -34.86 18.39
C LEU A 12 49.22 -34.78 19.82
N ASN A 13 48.64 -35.90 20.27
CA ASN A 13 48.43 -36.29 21.68
C ASN A 13 49.79 -36.85 22.23
N PRO A 14 49.98 -37.31 23.50
CA PRO A 14 49.17 -37.31 24.72
C PRO A 14 49.99 -36.96 26.00
N GLN A 15 49.43 -37.28 27.19
CA GLN A 15 50.09 -37.71 28.44
C GLN A 15 50.03 -36.78 29.66
N VAL A 16 49.11 -37.19 30.53
CA VAL A 16 49.05 -37.19 31.99
C VAL A 16 50.39 -37.52 32.68
N GLN A 17 50.68 -36.81 33.79
CA GLN A 17 51.35 -37.26 35.02
C GLN A 17 51.27 -36.07 36.01
N GLY A 18 50.91 -36.16 37.29
CA GLY A 18 50.89 -37.27 38.24
C GLY A 18 51.54 -36.74 39.53
N HIS A 19 50.80 -36.70 40.65
CA HIS A 19 51.30 -36.55 42.03
C HIS A 19 50.07 -36.59 42.96
N ASP A 20 50.05 -37.22 44.13
CA ASP A 20 51.02 -38.02 44.84
C ASP A 20 50.26 -38.93 45.82
N ASP A 21 50.95 -39.97 46.26
CA ASP A 21 50.52 -41.09 47.08
C ASP A 21 49.96 -40.72 48.46
N THR A 22 49.13 -41.61 49.02
CA THR A 22 49.41 -42.33 50.28
C THR A 22 48.30 -43.32 50.60
N ASP A 23 48.73 -44.58 50.77
CA ASP A 23 47.97 -45.74 51.23
C ASP A 23 47.82 -45.75 52.75
N GLU A 24 46.92 -46.63 53.18
CA GLU A 24 46.69 -47.18 54.54
C GLU A 24 45.61 -46.46 55.36
N ASP A 25 44.42 -47.06 55.40
CA ASP A 25 43.88 -47.61 56.65
C ASP A 25 42.66 -48.50 56.37
N ALA A 26 42.76 -49.75 56.83
CA ALA A 26 41.72 -50.75 56.75
C ALA A 26 40.74 -50.57 57.92
N GLU A 27 39.55 -50.01 57.65
CA GLU A 27 38.43 -50.07 58.59
C GLU A 27 37.12 -50.51 57.93
N SER A 28 36.66 -51.67 58.40
CA SER A 28 35.28 -52.13 58.54
C SER A 28 34.31 -52.01 57.35
N PHE A 29 33.87 -53.18 56.89
CA PHE A 29 32.67 -53.35 56.08
C PHE A 29 31.42 -52.88 56.84
N HIS A 30 31.11 -51.59 56.77
CA HIS A 30 29.76 -51.11 56.97
C HIS A 30 29.01 -51.14 55.64
N TYR A 31 28.14 -52.14 55.51
CA TYR A 31 27.11 -52.18 54.48
C TYR A 31 26.21 -50.93 54.63
N ALA A 32 26.52 -49.87 53.89
CA ALA A 32 25.59 -48.77 53.68
C ALA A 32 24.48 -49.27 52.74
N PRO A 33 23.20 -49.28 53.14
CA PRO A 33 22.13 -49.65 52.22
C PRO A 33 22.19 -48.70 51.02
N PRO A 34 21.89 -49.16 49.79
CA PRO A 34 21.87 -48.27 48.64
C PRO A 34 20.92 -47.12 48.98
N ARG A 35 21.46 -45.91 49.07
CA ARG A 35 20.66 -44.69 49.18
C ARG A 35 19.76 -44.73 47.96
N ARG A 36 18.50 -45.16 48.13
CA ARG A 36 17.50 -45.13 47.07
C ARG A 36 17.54 -43.71 46.55
N ARG A 37 18.12 -43.50 45.35
CA ARG A 37 17.89 -42.27 44.60
C ARG A 37 16.38 -42.22 44.49
N ARG A 38 15.76 -41.37 45.31
CA ARG A 38 14.33 -41.12 45.23
C ARG A 38 14.12 -40.66 43.81
N CYS A 39 13.62 -41.57 42.98
CA CYS A 39 13.50 -41.40 41.56
C CYS A 39 12.65 -40.15 41.37
N THR A 40 13.31 -39.03 41.03
CA THR A 40 13.10 -38.15 39.87
C THR A 40 11.71 -38.07 39.25
N LEU A 41 10.62 -38.48 39.89
CA LEU A 41 9.27 -38.36 39.36
C LEU A 41 8.84 -36.89 39.32
N CYS A 42 9.07 -36.13 40.40
CA CYS A 42 8.90 -34.67 40.38
C CYS A 42 9.82 -33.97 39.37
N LYS A 43 11.04 -34.50 39.16
CA LYS A 43 11.96 -33.93 38.16
C LYS A 43 11.48 -34.22 36.73
N CYS A 44 11.06 -35.45 36.43
CA CYS A 44 10.50 -35.84 35.13
C CYS A 44 9.18 -35.11 34.84
N VAL A 45 8.28 -34.99 35.82
CA VAL A 45 7.06 -34.20 35.69
C VAL A 45 7.39 -32.72 35.47
N GLY A 46 8.36 -32.15 36.20
CA GLY A 46 8.84 -30.78 35.98
C GLY A 46 9.46 -30.56 34.59
N TRP A 47 10.19 -31.54 34.06
CA TRP A 47 10.72 -31.52 32.69
C TRP A 47 9.63 -31.61 31.63
N ILE A 48 8.63 -32.50 31.84
CA ILE A 48 7.48 -32.64 30.94
C ILE A 48 6.65 -31.35 30.92
N VAL A 49 6.36 -30.76 32.08
CA VAL A 49 5.63 -29.49 32.18
C VAL A 49 6.41 -28.35 31.52
N SER A 50 7.72 -28.27 31.74
CA SER A 50 8.57 -27.28 31.07
C SER A 50 8.59 -27.44 29.55
N LEU A 51 8.70 -28.69 29.05
CA LEU A 51 8.64 -28.98 27.61
C LEU A 51 7.29 -28.60 27.02
N ILE A 52 6.20 -28.95 27.68
CA ILE A 52 4.85 -28.59 27.27
C ILE A 52 4.68 -27.07 27.24
N ALA A 53 5.16 -26.36 28.27
CA ALA A 53 5.11 -24.90 28.32
C ALA A 53 5.92 -24.26 27.18
N VAL A 54 7.12 -24.77 26.88
CA VAL A 54 7.94 -24.29 25.75
C VAL A 54 7.22 -24.53 24.41
N VAL A 55 6.60 -25.69 24.22
CA VAL A 55 5.83 -26.01 23.01
C VAL A 55 4.63 -25.08 22.86
N PHE A 56 3.86 -24.83 23.95
CA PHE A 56 2.74 -23.90 23.91
C PHE A 56 3.18 -22.46 23.64
N MET A 57 4.25 -22.00 24.29
CA MET A 57 4.82 -20.67 24.06
C MET A 57 5.32 -20.51 22.63
N SER A 58 5.99 -21.54 22.09
CA SER A 58 6.45 -21.56 20.70
C SER A 58 5.29 -21.56 19.71
N ALA A 59 4.24 -22.36 19.95
CA ALA A 59 3.04 -22.40 19.13
C ALA A 59 2.29 -21.06 19.15
N PHE A 60 2.16 -20.44 20.33
CA PHE A 60 1.50 -19.14 20.48
C PHE A 60 2.32 -18.03 19.80
N ALA A 61 3.64 -18.01 19.99
CA ALA A 61 4.53 -17.09 19.29
C ALA A 61 4.47 -17.30 17.77
N GLY A 62 4.49 -18.54 17.29
CA GLY A 62 4.35 -18.87 15.87
C GLY A 62 3.01 -18.42 15.28
N ALA A 63 1.90 -18.64 16.00
CA ALA A 63 0.57 -18.17 15.61
C ALA A 63 0.47 -16.64 15.60
N TRP A 64 1.05 -15.97 16.59
CA TRP A 64 1.09 -14.50 16.69
C TRP A 64 1.94 -13.88 15.58
N ILE A 65 3.14 -14.42 15.33
CA ILE A 65 4.00 -13.99 14.22
C ILE A 65 3.26 -14.22 12.89
N SER A 66 2.68 -15.41 12.67
CA SER A 66 1.94 -15.70 11.43
C SER A 66 0.77 -14.73 11.21
N THR A 67 0.00 -14.42 12.26
CA THR A 67 -1.11 -13.46 12.16
C THR A 67 -0.65 -12.02 11.98
N ALA A 68 0.47 -11.61 12.60
CA ALA A 68 1.08 -10.31 12.40
C ALA A 68 1.57 -10.12 10.95
N TYR A 69 2.22 -11.14 10.37
CA TYR A 69 2.67 -11.10 8.96
C TYR A 69 1.52 -11.24 7.96
N ARG A 70 0.43 -11.93 8.30
CA ARG A 70 -0.75 -12.08 7.40
C ARG A 70 -1.42 -10.77 7.03
N ASN A 71 -1.22 -9.69 7.79
CA ASN A 71 -1.84 -8.38 7.56
C ASN A 71 -0.82 -7.29 7.19
N MET A 72 0.40 -7.64 6.81
CA MET A 72 1.43 -6.65 6.47
C MET A 72 0.98 -5.72 5.33
N ASP A 73 0.40 -6.28 4.26
CA ASP A 73 -0.11 -5.49 3.13
C ASP A 73 -1.20 -4.49 3.57
N GLN A 74 -2.14 -4.95 4.40
CA GLN A 74 -3.21 -4.10 4.90
C GLN A 74 -2.68 -3.01 5.84
N ALA A 75 -1.69 -3.33 6.68
CA ALA A 75 -1.02 -2.37 7.55
C ALA A 75 -0.26 -1.33 6.71
N CYS A 76 0.50 -1.75 5.70
CA CYS A 76 1.19 -0.88 4.75
C CYS A 76 0.21 0.05 4.02
N ALA A 77 -0.90 -0.49 3.51
CA ALA A 77 -1.94 0.30 2.84
C ALA A 77 -2.55 1.34 3.79
N THR A 78 -2.83 0.93 5.02
CA THR A 78 -3.37 1.82 6.06
C THR A 78 -2.39 2.91 6.43
N HIS A 79 -1.07 2.67 6.40
CA HIS A 79 -0.05 3.67 6.74
C HIS A 79 0.30 4.62 5.59
N THR A 80 0.31 4.12 4.35
CA THR A 80 0.66 4.90 3.15
C THR A 80 -0.50 5.71 2.60
N THR A 81 -1.74 5.37 2.97
CA THR A 81 -2.97 6.06 2.51
C THR A 81 -3.58 6.92 3.62
N LYS A 82 -2.81 7.28 4.67
CA LYS A 82 -3.31 8.14 5.75
C LYS A 82 -3.42 9.58 5.27
N TRP A 83 -4.63 10.10 5.30
CA TRP A 83 -4.88 11.52 5.19
C TRP A 83 -4.82 12.16 6.57
N CYS A 84 -3.79 12.97 6.82
CA CYS A 84 -3.69 13.73 8.06
C CYS A 84 -4.37 15.10 7.83
N LYS A 85 -5.64 15.22 8.21
CA LYS A 85 -6.25 16.56 8.32
C LYS A 85 -5.62 17.23 9.55
N SER A 86 -4.56 18.00 9.34
CA SER A 86 -4.03 18.91 10.36
C SER A 86 -5.08 19.99 10.63
N ARG A 87 -6.05 19.70 11.50
CA ARG A 87 -6.91 20.73 12.05
C ARG A 87 -6.13 21.31 13.23
N ARG A 88 -5.56 22.52 13.04
CA ARG A 88 -5.36 23.46 14.17
C ARG A 88 -6.75 23.77 14.73
N LEU A 89 -7.29 22.88 15.54
CA LEU A 89 -8.41 23.19 16.41
C LEU A 89 -7.84 24.12 17.49
N ARG A 90 -8.20 25.40 17.41
CA ARG A 90 -7.80 26.43 18.39
C ARG A 90 -8.28 26.12 19.81
N ASN A 91 -9.12 25.11 20.03
CA ASN A 91 -9.63 24.68 21.34
C ASN A 91 -9.88 23.16 21.37
N ALA A 92 -8.83 22.34 21.35
CA ALA A 92 -8.99 20.88 21.44
C ALA A 92 -9.18 20.42 22.90
N VAL A 93 -10.37 19.90 23.19
CA VAL A 93 -10.71 19.13 24.39
C VAL A 93 -9.74 17.94 24.51
N PRO A 94 -9.16 17.64 25.68
CA PRO A 94 -8.27 16.51 25.81
C PRO A 94 -9.11 15.23 25.79
N PHE A 95 -8.64 14.23 25.04
CA PHE A 95 -9.07 12.84 25.19
C PHE A 95 -10.42 12.47 24.54
N SER A 96 -10.50 12.53 23.22
CA SER A 96 -11.34 11.59 22.47
C SER A 96 -10.43 10.75 21.58
N LEU A 97 -10.62 9.43 21.63
CA LEU A 97 -9.95 8.43 20.79
C LEU A 97 -9.86 8.99 19.36
N THR A 98 -8.67 9.40 18.92
CA THR A 98 -8.49 9.95 17.58
C THR A 98 -8.70 8.79 16.61
N LEU A 99 -9.94 8.63 16.12
CA LEU A 99 -10.21 7.74 14.99
C LEU A 99 -9.29 8.19 13.87
N LYS A 100 -8.32 7.34 13.53
CA LYS A 100 -7.42 7.59 12.41
C LYS A 100 -8.29 7.65 11.15
N PRO A 101 -8.23 8.75 10.38
CA PRO A 101 -9.01 8.83 9.16
C PRO A 101 -8.71 7.63 8.27
N THR A 102 -9.76 6.93 7.86
CA THR A 102 -9.63 5.67 7.12
C THR A 102 -10.65 5.63 5.99
N ALA A 103 -10.12 5.48 4.77
CA ALA A 103 -10.96 5.34 3.58
C ALA A 103 -11.72 4.00 3.62
N PRO A 104 -13.02 3.96 3.27
CA PRO A 104 -13.84 2.74 3.33
C PRO A 104 -13.30 1.59 2.48
N VAL A 105 -12.61 1.91 1.39
CA VAL A 105 -11.95 0.91 0.53
C VAL A 105 -10.98 0.02 1.32
N LEU A 106 -10.33 0.53 2.38
CA LEU A 106 -9.44 -0.26 3.21
C LEU A 106 -10.18 -1.27 4.09
N ARG A 107 -11.47 -1.05 4.38
CA ARG A 107 -12.33 -2.02 5.07
C ARG A 107 -12.88 -3.05 4.09
N ASP A 108 -13.32 -2.59 2.93
CA ASP A 108 -14.13 -3.39 2.00
C ASP A 108 -13.27 -4.20 1.01
N VAL A 109 -12.03 -3.78 0.77
CA VAL A 109 -11.09 -4.43 -0.14
C VAL A 109 -9.84 -4.85 0.64
N ALA A 110 -9.51 -6.13 0.59
CA ALA A 110 -8.22 -6.61 1.07
C ALA A 110 -7.13 -6.08 0.13
N ILE A 111 -6.40 -5.04 0.56
CA ILE A 111 -5.31 -4.49 -0.24
C ILE A 111 -4.16 -5.49 -0.21
N LYS A 112 -3.70 -5.85 -1.40
CA LYS A 112 -2.58 -6.75 -1.63
C LYS A 112 -1.55 -6.07 -2.51
N TYR A 113 -0.30 -6.38 -2.26
CA TYR A 113 0.81 -5.89 -3.08
C TYR A 113 1.35 -7.03 -3.95
N LYS A 114 1.60 -6.74 -5.22
CA LYS A 114 2.23 -7.67 -6.16
C LYS A 114 3.38 -7.00 -6.88
N THR A 115 4.45 -7.74 -7.14
CA THR A 115 5.50 -7.27 -8.02
C THR A 115 4.99 -7.28 -9.46
N GLN A 116 5.18 -6.16 -10.16
CA GLN A 116 4.84 -5.96 -11.55
C GLN A 116 6.06 -5.40 -12.30
N LEU A 117 6.37 -5.99 -13.45
CA LEU A 117 7.32 -5.40 -14.38
C LEU A 117 6.61 -4.26 -15.12
N PHE A 118 7.21 -3.07 -15.11
CA PHE A 118 6.73 -1.97 -15.93
C PHE A 118 7.18 -2.19 -17.37
N ASP A 119 6.25 -2.01 -18.31
CA ASP A 119 6.54 -1.99 -19.74
C ASP A 119 7.16 -0.63 -20.09
N GLY A 120 8.49 -0.57 -20.00
CA GLY A 120 9.29 0.62 -20.22
C GLY A 120 9.87 0.72 -21.63
N ASN A 121 9.36 -0.06 -22.59
CA ASN A 121 9.91 -0.09 -23.95
C ASN A 121 9.91 1.31 -24.59
N PHE A 122 11.07 1.90 -24.80
CA PHE A 122 11.13 3.30 -25.25
C PHE A 122 10.57 3.49 -26.67
N MET A 123 10.97 2.64 -27.61
CA MET A 123 10.63 2.76 -29.04
C MET A 123 9.34 2.06 -29.44
N GLU A 124 8.85 1.11 -28.64
CA GLU A 124 7.63 0.36 -28.93
C GLU A 124 6.48 0.86 -28.06
N GLU A 125 5.35 1.15 -28.68
CA GLU A 125 4.18 1.68 -28.01
C GLU A 125 3.18 0.57 -27.69
N ASN A 126 2.83 0.44 -26.41
CA ASN A 126 1.62 -0.25 -26.02
C ASN A 126 0.38 0.62 -26.28
N VAL A 127 -0.81 0.03 -26.12
CA VAL A 127 -2.09 0.68 -26.43
C VAL A 127 -2.28 2.03 -25.72
N TYR A 128 -1.74 2.20 -24.51
CA TYR A 128 -1.96 3.43 -23.72
C TYR A 128 -1.15 4.64 -24.23
N ARG A 129 -0.16 4.41 -25.10
CA ARG A 129 0.79 5.43 -25.59
C ARG A 129 0.54 5.90 -27.01
N ARG A 130 -0.27 5.16 -27.77
CA ARG A 130 -0.55 5.47 -29.18
C ARG A 130 -1.36 6.77 -29.33
N ASN A 131 -1.34 7.29 -30.55
CA ASN A 131 -2.17 8.43 -30.96
C ASN A 131 -3.67 8.18 -30.76
N ALA A 132 -4.43 9.28 -30.68
CA ALA A 132 -5.87 9.26 -30.49
C ALA A 132 -6.58 8.30 -31.46
N SER A 133 -7.33 7.37 -30.89
CA SER A 133 -8.17 6.41 -31.61
C SER A 133 -9.14 5.76 -30.64
N LYS A 134 -10.20 5.14 -31.18
CA LYS A 134 -11.20 4.44 -30.38
C LYS A 134 -10.58 3.33 -29.51
N GLU A 135 -9.63 2.56 -30.05
CA GLU A 135 -8.96 1.48 -29.30
C GLU A 135 -8.22 2.02 -28.08
N VAL A 136 -7.55 3.16 -28.22
CA VAL A 136 -6.84 3.82 -27.13
C VAL A 136 -7.84 4.33 -26.09
N ASP A 137 -8.92 4.97 -26.52
CA ASP A 137 -9.95 5.45 -25.60
C ASP A 137 -10.63 4.30 -24.84
N ASP A 138 -11.00 3.21 -25.52
CA ASP A 138 -11.57 2.02 -24.88
C ASP A 138 -10.60 1.43 -23.82
N ALA A 139 -9.29 1.42 -24.12
CA ALA A 139 -8.28 0.94 -23.18
C ALA A 139 -8.18 1.84 -21.93
N TRP A 140 -8.18 3.16 -22.10
CA TRP A 140 -8.17 4.12 -21.00
C TRP A 140 -9.48 4.08 -20.19
N GLU A 141 -10.64 4.01 -20.84
CA GLU A 141 -11.95 3.87 -20.21
C GLU A 141 -12.05 2.59 -19.38
N ALA A 142 -11.47 1.49 -19.85
CA ALA A 142 -11.39 0.24 -19.10
C ALA A 142 -10.63 0.39 -17.77
N LEU A 143 -9.71 1.36 -17.66
CA LEU A 143 -9.06 1.67 -16.38
C LEU A 143 -10.04 2.31 -15.39
N GLY A 144 -11.15 2.89 -15.83
CA GLY A 144 -12.11 3.58 -14.96
C GLY A 144 -11.85 5.07 -14.80
N VAL A 145 -11.20 5.68 -15.80
CA VAL A 145 -10.92 7.13 -15.86
C VAL A 145 -12.16 8.01 -16.00
N ASP A 146 -13.31 7.41 -16.35
CA ASP A 146 -14.60 8.10 -16.48
C ASP A 146 -15.64 7.54 -15.51
N TYR A 147 -15.21 6.96 -14.39
CA TYR A 147 -16.14 6.59 -13.31
C TYR A 147 -16.73 7.85 -12.68
N ARG A 148 -18.05 7.82 -12.50
CA ARG A 148 -18.81 8.87 -11.83
C ARG A 148 -18.48 8.92 -10.34
N PRO A 149 -18.79 10.05 -9.67
CA PRO A 149 -18.82 10.09 -8.22
C PRO A 149 -19.72 8.98 -7.66
N GLY A 150 -19.29 8.40 -6.55
CA GLY A 150 -20.05 7.42 -5.77
C GLY A 150 -20.67 8.04 -4.52
N VAL A 151 -21.46 7.25 -3.80
CA VAL A 151 -22.05 7.64 -2.51
C VAL A 151 -21.48 6.76 -1.39
N ILE A 152 -20.93 7.38 -0.34
CA ILE A 152 -20.56 6.67 0.90
C ILE A 152 -21.46 7.09 2.05
N SER A 153 -21.57 6.22 3.06
CA SER A 153 -22.36 6.53 4.25
C SER A 153 -21.85 7.79 4.96
N HIS A 154 -22.73 8.46 5.72
CA HIS A 154 -22.32 9.63 6.51
C HIS A 154 -21.20 9.29 7.50
N GLN A 155 -21.27 8.11 8.15
CA GLN A 155 -20.23 7.63 9.05
C GLN A 155 -18.88 7.48 8.33
N ASP A 156 -18.88 6.86 7.15
CA ASP A 156 -17.68 6.64 6.35
C ASP A 156 -17.09 7.98 5.85
N GLY A 157 -17.93 8.94 5.48
CA GLY A 157 -17.47 10.27 5.07
C GLY A 157 -16.83 11.06 6.20
N VAL A 158 -17.45 11.09 7.38
CA VAL A 158 -16.86 11.72 8.58
C VAL A 158 -15.55 11.03 8.98
N ALA A 159 -15.51 9.69 8.94
CA ALA A 159 -14.28 8.92 9.17
C ALA A 159 -13.20 9.18 8.10
N SER A 160 -13.59 9.64 6.91
CA SER A 160 -12.68 10.07 5.84
C SER A 160 -12.31 11.55 5.92
N GLY A 161 -12.78 12.28 6.94
CA GLY A 161 -12.47 13.69 7.15
C GLY A 161 -13.36 14.68 6.39
N LEU A 162 -14.46 14.21 5.80
CA LEU A 162 -15.50 15.04 5.21
C LEU A 162 -16.32 15.73 6.32
N THR A 163 -16.92 16.86 5.98
CA THR A 163 -17.70 17.72 6.89
C THR A 163 -19.02 18.09 6.23
N SER A 164 -19.94 18.70 6.98
CA SER A 164 -21.23 19.19 6.45
C SER A 164 -21.09 20.05 5.20
N ALA A 165 -19.99 20.81 5.09
CA ALA A 165 -19.63 21.62 3.92
C ALA A 165 -19.41 20.83 2.61
N HIS A 166 -19.23 19.51 2.68
CA HIS A 166 -19.08 18.70 1.47
C HIS A 166 -20.45 18.27 0.95
N ALA A 167 -20.57 18.14 -0.37
CA ALA A 167 -21.81 17.74 -1.03
C ALA A 167 -22.36 16.41 -0.47
N GLN A 168 -23.63 16.45 -0.08
CA GLN A 168 -24.35 15.33 0.51
C GLN A 168 -25.60 15.00 -0.29
N VAL A 169 -25.92 13.71 -0.35
CA VAL A 169 -27.19 13.24 -0.88
C VAL A 169 -28.29 13.58 0.13
N SER A 170 -29.45 14.00 -0.36
CA SER A 170 -30.61 14.26 0.49
C SER A 170 -31.03 13.00 1.26
N PRO A 171 -31.42 13.11 2.55
CA PRO A 171 -31.92 11.97 3.33
C PRO A 171 -33.07 11.22 2.66
N LYS A 172 -33.87 11.91 1.83
CA LYS A 172 -34.96 11.33 1.02
C LYS A 172 -34.47 10.21 0.09
N TYR A 173 -33.21 10.25 -0.34
CA TYR A 173 -32.61 9.31 -1.28
C TYR A 173 -31.54 8.42 -0.63
N GLY A 174 -31.53 8.32 0.71
CA GLY A 174 -30.63 7.46 1.47
C GLY A 174 -29.46 8.19 2.14
N GLY A 175 -29.24 9.47 1.83
CA GLY A 175 -28.21 10.29 2.47
C GLY A 175 -26.77 9.89 2.12
N GLY A 176 -25.81 10.50 2.81
CA GLY A 176 -24.38 10.21 2.64
C GLY A 176 -23.64 11.25 1.82
N PHE A 177 -22.35 11.00 1.57
CA PHE A 177 -21.45 11.92 0.87
C PHE A 177 -21.21 11.49 -0.57
N ILE A 178 -21.20 12.47 -1.47
CA ILE A 178 -20.75 12.27 -2.85
C ILE A 178 -19.22 12.34 -2.87
N VAL A 179 -18.59 11.29 -3.39
CA VAL A 179 -17.12 11.17 -3.35
C VAL A 179 -16.56 10.57 -4.65
N ASN A 180 -15.35 10.98 -4.99
CA ASN A 180 -14.54 10.29 -5.99
C ASN A 180 -13.46 9.45 -5.31
N VAL A 181 -13.10 8.33 -5.93
CA VAL A 181 -11.94 7.56 -5.50
C VAL A 181 -10.70 8.25 -6.05
N GLU A 182 -9.91 8.87 -5.19
CA GLU A 182 -8.78 9.73 -5.60
C GLU A 182 -7.83 9.07 -6.60
N GLY A 183 -7.47 7.80 -6.39
CA GLY A 183 -6.61 7.07 -7.33
C GLY A 183 -7.16 6.99 -8.76
N LEU A 184 -8.49 6.90 -8.92
CA LEU A 184 -9.13 6.93 -10.24
C LEU A 184 -9.25 8.36 -10.77
N HIS A 185 -9.46 9.34 -9.90
CA HIS A 185 -9.42 10.74 -10.30
C HIS A 185 -8.02 11.16 -10.78
N HIS A 186 -6.94 10.64 -10.18
CA HIS A 186 -5.58 10.84 -10.70
C HIS A 186 -5.42 10.28 -12.11
N LEU A 187 -5.96 9.09 -12.39
CA LEU A 187 -5.93 8.54 -13.74
C LEU A 187 -6.82 9.31 -14.72
N HIS A 188 -7.96 9.86 -14.26
CA HIS A 188 -8.75 10.81 -15.03
C HIS A 188 -7.92 12.04 -15.43
N CYS A 189 -7.24 12.67 -14.47
CA CYS A 189 -6.34 13.80 -14.71
C CYS A 189 -5.24 13.45 -15.72
N LEU A 190 -4.63 12.27 -15.59
CA LEU A 190 -3.61 11.81 -16.54
C LEU A 190 -4.19 11.58 -17.94
N ASN A 191 -5.40 11.03 -18.05
CA ASN A 191 -6.06 10.85 -19.34
C ASN A 191 -6.40 12.19 -20.00
N LEU A 192 -6.83 13.20 -19.23
CA LEU A 192 -7.04 14.55 -19.77
C LEU A 192 -5.74 15.15 -20.31
N LEU A 193 -4.62 14.99 -19.59
CA LEU A 193 -3.31 15.41 -20.08
C LEU A 193 -2.92 14.70 -21.38
N ARG A 194 -3.11 13.38 -21.46
CA ARG A 194 -2.88 12.59 -22.68
C ARG A 194 -3.71 13.11 -23.86
N LYS A 195 -5.02 13.32 -23.66
CA LYS A 195 -5.93 13.84 -24.69
C LYS A 195 -5.53 15.26 -25.11
N SER A 196 -4.87 16.02 -24.24
CA SER A 196 -4.43 17.40 -24.48
C SER A 196 -3.02 17.53 -25.06
N LEU A 197 -2.30 16.43 -25.29
CA LEU A 197 -1.01 16.46 -25.99
C LEU A 197 -1.19 17.10 -27.37
N TYR A 198 -0.21 17.86 -27.84
CA TYR A 198 -0.34 18.66 -29.06
C TYR A 198 -0.78 17.85 -30.28
N PHE A 199 -0.35 16.59 -30.38
CA PHE A 199 -0.70 15.67 -31.48
C PHE A 199 -2.07 14.98 -31.33
N ASN A 200 -2.71 15.11 -30.18
CA ASN A 200 -4.03 14.57 -29.87
C ASN A 200 -5.11 15.66 -29.76
N TYR A 201 -4.71 16.90 -29.48
CA TYR A 201 -5.61 17.99 -29.10
C TYR A 201 -6.72 18.25 -30.11
N ASP A 202 -6.38 18.44 -31.39
CA ASP A 202 -7.35 18.78 -32.43
C ASP A 202 -8.43 17.70 -32.59
N HIS A 203 -8.04 16.42 -32.45
CA HIS A 203 -8.96 15.29 -32.50
C HIS A 203 -10.01 15.37 -31.38
N TYR A 204 -9.58 15.49 -30.11
CA TYR A 204 -10.52 15.52 -28.99
C TYR A 204 -11.29 16.85 -28.91
N LYS A 205 -10.68 17.95 -29.35
CA LYS A 205 -11.39 19.23 -29.44
C LYS A 205 -12.54 19.15 -30.45
N ALA A 206 -12.34 18.47 -31.59
CA ALA A 206 -13.39 18.25 -32.58
C ALA A 206 -14.53 17.35 -32.06
N LEU A 207 -14.23 16.36 -31.21
CA LEU A 207 -15.24 15.50 -30.58
C LEU A 207 -16.08 16.23 -29.52
N GLY A 208 -15.54 17.28 -28.89
CA GLY A 208 -16.28 18.13 -27.95
C GLY A 208 -16.74 17.44 -26.66
N GLY A 209 -16.19 16.27 -26.30
CA GLY A 209 -16.55 15.53 -25.08
C GLY A 209 -15.72 15.93 -23.85
N HIS A 210 -16.17 15.55 -22.65
CA HIS A 210 -15.49 15.82 -21.37
C HIS A 210 -15.06 17.29 -21.25
N ALA A 211 -13.89 17.62 -20.69
CA ALA A 211 -13.43 18.99 -20.53
C ALA A 211 -13.35 19.80 -21.86
N PHE A 212 -13.34 19.17 -23.03
CA PHE A 212 -13.18 19.85 -24.32
C PHE A 212 -14.41 20.65 -24.76
N HIS A 213 -15.58 20.46 -24.12
CA HIS A 213 -16.77 21.30 -24.34
C HIS A 213 -16.65 22.68 -23.69
N ASN A 214 -15.78 22.82 -22.69
CA ASN A 214 -15.60 24.07 -21.97
C ASN A 214 -14.94 25.15 -22.83
N ASP A 215 -15.15 26.41 -22.45
CA ASP A 215 -14.42 27.54 -23.01
C ASP A 215 -12.90 27.39 -22.79
N GLY A 216 -12.12 28.17 -23.53
CA GLY A 216 -10.66 28.07 -23.53
C GLY A 216 -10.03 28.28 -22.16
N GLU A 217 -10.58 29.14 -21.31
CA GLU A 217 -9.99 29.46 -20.01
C GLU A 217 -10.35 28.42 -18.96
N VAL A 218 -11.61 27.97 -18.91
CA VAL A 218 -12.03 26.87 -18.02
C VAL A 218 -11.30 25.58 -18.39
N PHE A 219 -11.16 25.28 -19.68
CA PHE A 219 -10.35 24.14 -20.13
C PHE A 219 -8.89 24.25 -19.69
N ARG A 220 -8.27 25.44 -19.85
CA ARG A 220 -6.88 25.70 -19.44
C ARG A 220 -6.72 25.50 -17.93
N LEU A 221 -7.63 26.03 -17.11
CA LEU A 221 -7.60 25.89 -15.66
C LEU A 221 -7.73 24.42 -15.25
N HIS A 222 -8.68 23.68 -15.83
CA HIS A 222 -8.83 22.24 -15.58
C HIS A 222 -7.55 21.47 -15.93
N LEU A 223 -6.96 21.74 -17.10
CA LEU A 223 -5.71 21.08 -17.51
C LEU A 223 -4.56 21.37 -16.54
N THR A 224 -4.40 22.62 -16.11
CA THR A 224 -3.33 23.00 -15.15
C THR A 224 -3.57 22.44 -13.75
N HIS A 225 -4.84 22.33 -13.33
CA HIS A 225 -5.21 21.63 -12.09
C HIS A 225 -4.83 20.15 -12.17
N CYS A 226 -5.18 19.46 -13.27
CA CYS A 226 -4.81 18.06 -13.46
C CYS A 226 -3.29 17.85 -13.44
N LEU A 227 -2.54 18.74 -14.10
CA LEU A 227 -1.07 18.72 -14.06
C LEU A 227 -0.53 18.83 -12.64
N ASP A 228 -1.02 19.80 -11.86
CA ASP A 228 -0.52 20.02 -10.50
C ASP A 228 -0.94 18.89 -9.55
N THR A 229 -2.17 18.38 -9.66
CA THR A 229 -2.64 17.21 -8.89
C THR A 229 -1.72 16.00 -9.13
N ILE A 230 -1.38 15.68 -10.38
CA ILE A 230 -0.45 14.57 -10.67
C ILE A 230 0.94 14.83 -10.09
N ARG A 231 1.48 16.05 -10.22
CA ARG A 231 2.76 16.42 -9.60
C ARG A 231 2.75 16.18 -8.09
N GLN A 232 1.70 16.65 -7.40
CA GLN A 232 1.56 16.48 -5.94
C GLN A 232 1.51 15.00 -5.55
N VAL A 233 0.78 14.17 -6.30
CA VAL A 233 0.67 12.72 -6.05
C VAL A 233 2.02 12.03 -6.22
N LEU A 234 2.76 12.35 -7.28
CA LEU A 234 4.09 11.78 -7.54
C LEU A 234 5.10 12.19 -6.46
N MET A 235 5.04 13.43 -5.95
CA MET A 235 5.89 13.87 -4.85
C MET A 235 5.49 13.22 -3.51
N CYS A 236 4.20 13.11 -3.25
CA CYS A 236 3.68 12.46 -2.03
C CYS A 236 4.02 10.97 -1.98
N ASN A 237 4.03 10.30 -3.13
CA ASN A 237 4.35 8.88 -3.29
C ASN A 237 5.65 8.71 -4.09
N THR A 238 6.70 9.44 -3.72
CA THR A 238 7.98 9.40 -4.42
C THR A 238 8.52 7.97 -4.47
N ASP A 239 8.76 7.46 -5.68
CA ASP A 239 9.36 6.14 -5.86
C ASP A 239 10.85 6.19 -5.49
N THR A 240 11.24 5.39 -4.51
CA THR A 240 12.62 5.29 -4.02
C THR A 240 13.43 4.22 -4.75
N SER A 241 12.86 3.58 -5.77
CA SER A 241 13.55 2.61 -6.62
C SER A 241 14.53 3.30 -7.56
N LEU A 242 15.54 2.57 -8.02
CA LEU A 242 16.52 3.06 -8.97
C LEU A 242 16.30 2.43 -10.34
N LEU A 243 16.52 3.21 -11.40
CA LEU A 243 16.62 2.69 -12.77
C LEU A 243 18.08 2.73 -13.22
N GLY A 244 18.53 1.65 -13.85
CA GLY A 244 19.89 1.50 -14.35
C GLY A 244 20.06 2.00 -15.78
N GLN A 245 21.23 1.74 -16.34
CA GLN A 245 21.50 1.95 -17.77
C GLN A 245 21.92 0.64 -18.42
N VAL A 246 21.53 0.45 -19.68
CA VAL A 246 21.92 -0.67 -20.53
C VAL A 246 22.73 -0.15 -21.72
N TRP A 247 23.55 -1.03 -22.29
CA TRP A 247 24.26 -0.74 -23.53
C TRP A 247 23.34 -0.95 -24.73
N TYR A 248 23.19 0.07 -25.57
CA TYR A 248 22.51 -0.03 -26.85
C TYR A 248 23.49 0.21 -28.01
N LYS A 249 23.05 -0.11 -29.24
CA LYS A 249 23.81 0.03 -30.50
C LYS A 249 25.11 -0.79 -30.50
N LYS A 250 25.02 -2.05 -30.96
CA LYS A 250 26.12 -3.03 -30.93
C LYS A 250 27.43 -2.51 -31.56
N ASP A 251 27.34 -1.75 -32.64
CA ASP A 251 28.51 -1.27 -33.39
C ASP A 251 29.17 -0.02 -32.79
N ASP A 252 28.50 0.67 -31.86
CA ASP A 252 28.99 1.88 -31.18
C ASP A 252 28.28 1.97 -29.81
N PRO A 253 28.73 1.18 -28.82
CA PRO A 253 28.02 1.02 -27.56
C PRO A 253 27.85 2.34 -26.82
N ARG A 254 26.60 2.68 -26.52
CA ARG A 254 26.24 3.86 -25.71
C ARG A 254 25.35 3.42 -24.57
N ALA A 255 25.43 4.14 -23.46
CA ALA A 255 24.57 3.87 -22.31
C ALA A 255 23.20 4.56 -22.50
N PHE A 256 22.12 3.87 -22.15
CA PHE A 256 20.75 4.39 -22.19
C PHE A 256 19.95 3.88 -20.99
N PRO A 257 19.05 4.70 -20.41
CA PRO A 257 18.24 4.26 -19.27
C PRO A 257 17.40 3.01 -19.59
N ASP A 258 17.41 2.04 -18.67
CA ASP A 258 16.48 0.91 -18.73
C ASP A 258 15.25 1.20 -17.87
N PHE A 259 14.13 1.41 -18.55
CA PHE A 259 12.85 1.71 -17.91
C PHE A 259 12.07 0.44 -17.53
N ASN A 260 12.58 -0.76 -17.83
CA ASN A 260 11.91 -2.04 -17.50
C ASN A 260 12.21 -2.45 -16.06
N THR A 261 11.71 -1.67 -15.11
CA THR A 261 11.93 -1.88 -13.68
C THR A 261 10.79 -2.67 -13.04
N LYS A 262 11.11 -3.42 -11.98
CA LYS A 262 10.12 -4.17 -11.19
C LYS A 262 9.65 -3.31 -10.03
N HIS A 263 8.34 -3.12 -9.91
CA HIS A 263 7.72 -2.34 -8.85
C HIS A 263 6.75 -3.18 -8.04
N THR A 264 6.53 -2.82 -6.78
CA THR A 264 5.53 -3.46 -5.93
C THR A 264 4.27 -2.60 -5.90
N CYS A 265 3.22 -3.07 -6.53
CA CYS A 265 2.00 -2.30 -6.79
C CYS A 265 0.81 -2.85 -6.00
N LYS A 266 -0.07 -1.95 -5.55
CA LYS A 266 -1.38 -2.32 -5.00
C LYS A 266 -2.21 -3.06 -6.06
N ASN A 267 -3.12 -3.93 -5.64
CA ASN A 267 -4.11 -4.61 -6.47
C ASN A 267 -5.15 -3.61 -7.04
N TYR A 268 -4.73 -2.84 -8.04
CA TYR A 268 -5.51 -1.80 -8.72
C TYR A 268 -6.91 -2.29 -9.15
N ASP A 269 -6.98 -3.47 -9.75
CA ASP A 269 -8.24 -4.01 -10.29
C ASP A 269 -9.33 -4.17 -9.24
N ASP A 270 -8.96 -4.53 -8.01
CA ASP A 270 -9.94 -4.75 -6.93
C ASP A 270 -10.46 -3.41 -6.40
N VAL A 271 -9.59 -2.41 -6.29
CA VAL A 271 -9.98 -1.02 -5.96
C VAL A 271 -10.86 -0.44 -7.06
N ARG A 272 -10.50 -0.62 -8.34
CA ARG A 272 -11.31 -0.20 -9.49
C ARG A 272 -12.69 -0.88 -9.46
N LYS A 273 -12.75 -2.19 -9.23
CA LYS A 273 -14.04 -2.91 -9.15
C LYS A 273 -14.91 -2.43 -7.99
N TRP A 274 -14.31 -2.11 -6.84
CA TRP A 274 -15.01 -1.51 -5.70
C TRP A 274 -15.57 -0.13 -6.08
N ALA A 275 -14.75 0.73 -6.66
CA ALA A 275 -15.16 2.06 -7.13
C ALA A 275 -16.29 1.99 -8.17
N LYS A 276 -16.22 1.03 -9.10
CA LYS A 276 -17.26 0.81 -10.12
C LYS A 276 -18.63 0.58 -9.49
N LYS A 277 -18.69 -0.18 -8.39
CA LYS A 277 -19.92 -0.51 -7.65
C LYS A 277 -20.44 0.66 -6.81
N LEU A 278 -19.56 1.58 -6.43
CA LEU A 278 -19.89 2.74 -5.58
C LEU A 278 -20.61 3.85 -6.35
N GLN A 279 -20.46 3.91 -7.68
CA GLN A 279 -20.96 4.98 -8.53
C GLN A 279 -22.44 5.30 -8.29
N ALA A 280 -22.73 6.59 -8.15
CA ALA A 280 -24.08 7.09 -8.13
C ALA A 280 -24.78 6.85 -9.48
N PRO A 281 -26.12 6.93 -9.51
CA PRO A 281 -26.87 6.97 -10.77
C PRO A 281 -26.35 8.09 -11.69
N PRO A 282 -26.51 7.94 -13.02
CA PRO A 282 -26.13 8.97 -13.97
C PRO A 282 -26.77 10.33 -13.64
N PRO A 283 -26.05 11.46 -13.76
CA PRO A 283 -26.58 12.79 -13.42
C PRO A 283 -27.91 13.11 -14.10
N GLU A 284 -28.10 12.66 -15.34
CA GLU A 284 -29.29 12.88 -16.15
C GLU A 284 -30.54 12.18 -15.58
N SER A 285 -30.34 11.18 -14.70
CA SER A 285 -31.40 10.44 -14.02
C SER A 285 -31.71 10.97 -12.61
N LEU A 286 -30.92 11.92 -12.09
CA LEU A 286 -31.06 12.40 -10.73
C LEU A 286 -32.12 13.53 -10.65
N PRO A 287 -33.00 13.51 -9.64
CA PRO A 287 -33.94 14.60 -9.43
C PRO A 287 -33.22 15.87 -8.93
N GLY A 288 -33.81 17.04 -9.17
CA GLY A 288 -33.19 18.32 -8.79
C GLY A 288 -32.97 18.52 -7.28
N ASP A 289 -33.71 17.78 -6.44
CA ASP A 289 -33.57 17.76 -4.98
C ASP A 289 -32.66 16.62 -4.48
N TYR A 290 -31.87 16.00 -5.35
CA TYR A 290 -31.01 14.86 -5.00
C TYR A 290 -29.90 15.23 -4.02
N LEU A 291 -29.30 16.41 -4.17
CA LEU A 291 -28.28 16.92 -3.25
C LEU A 291 -28.89 17.87 -2.22
N VAL A 292 -28.32 17.88 -1.02
CA VAL A 292 -28.62 18.89 0.00
C VAL A 292 -28.12 20.24 -0.50
N SER A 293 -28.96 21.28 -0.40
CA SER A 293 -28.54 22.65 -0.71
C SER A 293 -27.41 23.09 0.23
N PRO A 294 -26.34 23.70 -0.29
CA PRO A 294 -25.25 24.17 0.56
C PRO A 294 -25.68 25.38 1.40
N GLU A 295 -25.08 25.54 2.58
CA GLU A 295 -25.09 26.83 3.28
C GLU A 295 -24.21 27.83 2.48
N LEU A 296 -24.52 29.12 2.57
CA LEU A 296 -23.85 30.15 1.75
C LEU A 296 -22.32 30.16 1.97
N ASP A 297 -21.91 29.96 3.21
CA ASP A 297 -20.54 29.91 3.70
C ASP A 297 -19.79 28.61 3.36
N ASP A 298 -20.50 27.58 2.89
CA ASP A 298 -19.91 26.33 2.40
C ASP A 298 -19.56 26.38 0.90
N VAL A 299 -20.03 27.40 0.16
CA VAL A 299 -19.78 27.56 -1.29
C VAL A 299 -18.42 28.19 -1.55
N LEU A 300 -17.57 27.52 -2.32
CA LEU A 300 -16.24 28.02 -2.66
C LEU A 300 -16.29 29.00 -3.84
N GLU A 301 -15.95 30.26 -3.59
CA GLU A 301 -16.02 31.38 -4.56
C GLU A 301 -15.17 31.18 -5.83
N TYR A 302 -14.10 30.39 -5.76
CA TYR A 302 -13.14 30.18 -6.86
C TYR A 302 -13.21 28.78 -7.50
N THR A 303 -14.32 28.07 -7.31
CA THR A 303 -14.56 26.77 -7.97
C THR A 303 -15.61 26.97 -9.06
N PRO A 304 -15.27 26.72 -10.34
CA PRO A 304 -16.21 26.87 -11.45
C PRO A 304 -17.40 25.90 -11.38
#